data_AF-A0A1D9P0H6-F1
#
_entry.id   AF-A0A1D9P0H6-F1
#
_cell.length_a   1.000
_cell.length_b   1.000
_cell.length_c   1.000
_cell.angle_alpha   90.00
_cell.angle_beta   90.00
_cell.angle_gamma   90.00
#
_symmetry.space_group_name_H-M   'P 1'
#
loop_
_entity.id
_entity.type
_entity.pdbx_description
1 polymer ?
#
loop_
_entity_poly.entity_id
_entity_poly.type
_entity_poly.pdbx_seq_one_letter_code
_entity_poly.pdbx_strand_id
1 'polypeptide(L)' 'MGRIEFEIAEYVGNYTRRRGYPPTVEELISTFGIITVMCSLFYILNLYRIGMIRNSLFFGTKGLQLLPVKTK' A
#
# COMPACT_ATOMS: atom_id res chain seq x y z
N MET A 1 1.95 -0.33 -17.61
CA MET A 1 0.99 -0.69 -16.57
C MET A 1 0.72 -2.18 -16.67
N GLY A 2 1.20 -2.95 -15.71
CA GLY A 2 0.98 -4.40 -15.65
C GLY A 2 -0.44 -4.70 -15.16
N ARG A 3 -0.97 -5.88 -15.54
CA ARG A 3 -2.30 -6.35 -15.09
C ARG A 3 -2.45 -6.35 -13.57
N ILE A 4 -1.38 -6.71 -12.86
CA ILE A 4 -1.32 -6.72 -11.39
C ILE A 4 -1.43 -5.30 -10.81
N GLU A 5 -0.77 -4.31 -11.40
CA GLU A 5 -0.84 -2.92 -10.93
C GLU A 5 -2.26 -2.36 -11.06
N PHE A 6 -2.95 -2.71 -12.16
CA PHE A 6 -4.35 -2.33 -12.37
C PHE A 6 -5.27 -2.96 -11.31
N GLU A 7 -5.12 -4.27 -11.06
CA GLU A 7 -5.91 -4.97 -10.04
C GLU A 7 -5.68 -4.41 -8.63
N ILE A 8 -4.42 -4.07 -8.29
CA ILE A 8 -4.08 -3.41 -7.02
C ILE A 8 -4.74 -2.02 -6.94
N ALA A 9 -4.65 -1.21 -8.00
CA ALA A 9 -5.25 0.12 -8.03
C ALA A 9 -6.77 0.08 -7.84
N GLU A 10 -7.43 -0.85 -8.53
CA GLU A 10 -8.87 -1.05 -8.44
C GLU A 10 -9.28 -1.50 -7.04
N TYR A 11 -8.56 -2.48 -6.47
CA TYR A 11 -8.78 -2.93 -5.10
C TYR A 11 -8.64 -1.77 -4.11
N VAL A 12 -7.55 -1.01 -4.17
CA VAL A 12 -7.28 0.11 -3.27
C VAL A 12 -8.38 1.17 -3.35
N GLY A 13 -8.81 1.52 -4.56
CA GLY A 13 -9.91 2.47 -4.78
C GLY A 13 -11.24 1.96 -4.22
N ASN A 14 -11.59 0.70 -4.50
CA ASN A 14 -12.82 0.09 -3.99
C ASN A 14 -12.80 -0.08 -2.47
N TYR A 15 -11.66 -0.45 -1.91
CA TYR A 15 -11.47 -0.61 -0.47
C TYR A 15 -11.71 0.72 0.25
N THR A 16 -11.08 1.79 -0.24
CA THR A 16 -11.22 3.14 0.33
C THR A 16 -12.67 3.63 0.25
N ARG A 17 -13.37 3.42 -0.88
CA ARG A 17 -14.79 3.79 -1.01
C ARG A 17 -15.69 3.03 -0.04
N ARG A 18 -15.43 1.74 0.17
CA ARG A 18 -16.27 0.88 1.01
C ARG A 18 -16.04 1.07 2.50
N ARG A 19 -14.79 1.32 2.91
CA ARG A 19 -14.41 1.39 4.33
C ARG A 19 -14.14 2.81 4.84
N GLY A 20 -13.99 3.78 3.94
CA GLY A 20 -13.67 5.16 4.28
C GLY A 20 -12.20 5.38 4.69
N TYR A 21 -11.33 4.36 4.55
CA TYR A 21 -9.91 4.48 4.80
C TYR A 21 -9.08 3.67 3.78
N PRO A 22 -7.85 4.12 3.43
CA PRO A 22 -6.98 3.38 2.52
C PRO A 22 -6.49 2.06 3.13
N PRO A 23 -6.37 0.97 2.35
CA PRO A 23 -5.96 -0.33 2.87
C PRO A 23 -4.53 -0.32 3.39
N THR A 24 -4.20 -1.25 4.29
CA THR A 24 -2.81 -1.50 4.72
C THR A 24 -2.08 -2.50 3.83
N VAL A 25 -0.75 -2.58 4.00
CA VAL A 25 0.06 -3.58 3.30
C VAL A 25 -0.34 -5.00 3.69
N GLU A 26 -0.74 -5.25 4.94
CA GLU A 26 -1.25 -6.56 5.38
C GLU A 26 -2.55 -6.93 4.67
N GLU A 27 -3.44 -5.97 4.48
CA GLU A 27 -4.72 -6.20 3.78
C GLU A 27 -4.48 -6.48 2.29
N LEU A 28 -3.46 -5.84 1.69
CA LEU A 28 -2.99 -6.18 0.35
C LEU A 28 -2.38 -7.57 0.29
N ILE A 29 -1.53 -7.94 1.26
CA ILE A 29 -0.92 -9.28 1.35
C ILE A 29 -1.99 -10.36 1.54
N SER A 30 -2.98 -10.11 2.38
CA SER A 30 -4.08 -11.05 2.61
C SER A 30 -4.95 -11.26 1.37
N THR A 31 -4.98 -10.30 0.46
CA THR A 31 -5.82 -10.35 -0.75
C THR A 31 -5.07 -10.90 -1.96
N PHE A 32 -3.84 -10.42 -2.19
CA PHE A 32 -3.06 -10.71 -3.39
C PHE A 32 -1.93 -11.72 -3.15
N GLY A 33 -1.61 -12.02 -1.89
CA GLY A 33 -0.48 -12.85 -1.49
C GLY A 33 0.84 -12.06 -1.39
N ILE A 34 1.75 -12.58 -0.55
CA ILE A 34 3.05 -11.95 -0.28
C ILE A 34 3.88 -11.76 -1.55
N ILE A 35 3.96 -12.79 -2.41
CA ILE A 35 4.79 -12.77 -3.61
C ILE A 35 4.35 -11.65 -4.56
N THR A 36 3.04 -11.55 -4.83
CA THR A 36 2.47 -10.52 -5.72
C THR A 36 2.73 -9.11 -5.19
N VAL A 37 2.54 -8.90 -3.88
CA VAL A 37 2.83 -7.62 -3.22
C VAL A 37 4.32 -7.26 -3.32
N MET A 38 5.22 -8.23 -3.14
CA MET A 38 6.66 -7.99 -3.25
C MET A 38 7.12 -7.73 -4.69
N CYS A 39 6.54 -8.43 -5.68
CA CYS A 39 6.80 -8.16 -7.09
C CYS A 39 6.31 -6.77 -7.52
N SER A 40 5.26 -6.26 -6.88
CA SER A 40 4.70 -4.93 -7.13
C SER A 40 5.12 -3.89 -6.08
N LEU A 41 6.20 -4.14 -5.33
CA LEU A 41 6.61 -3.30 -4.20
C LEU A 41 6.84 -1.84 -4.61
N PHE A 42 7.44 -1.60 -5.77
CA PHE A 42 7.66 -0.25 -6.28
C PHE A 42 6.36 0.51 -6.53
N TYR A 43 5.36 -0.18 -7.10
CA TYR A 43 4.03 0.38 -7.33
C TYR A 43 3.31 0.68 -6.00
N ILE A 44 3.39 -0.25 -5.05
CA ILE A 44 2.82 -0.11 -3.69
C ILE A 44 3.47 1.06 -2.94
N LEU A 45 4.79 1.24 -3.05
CA LEU A 45 5.48 2.39 -2.47
C LEU A 45 5.01 3.73 -3.07
N ASN A 46 4.73 3.77 -4.37
CA ASN A 46 4.17 4.95 -5.01
C ASN A 46 2.74 5.24 -4.52
N LEU A 47 1.89 4.23 -4.41
CA LEU A 47 0.55 4.36 -3.84
C LEU A 47 0.58 4.82 -2.38
N TYR A 48 1.54 4.32 -1.62
CA TYR A 48 1.78 4.75 -0.25
C TYR A 48 2.24 6.22 -0.16
N ARG A 49 3.15 6.66 -1.05
CA ARG A 49 3.59 8.08 -1.13
C ARG A 49 2.44 9.06 -1.36
N ILE A 50 1.43 8.66 -2.13
CA ILE A 50 0.24 9.49 -2.41
C ILE A 50 -0.89 9.27 -1.39
N GLY A 51 -0.66 8.50 -0.33
CA GLY A 51 -1.63 8.27 0.74
C GLY A 51 -2.76 7.29 0.40
N MET A 52 -2.63 6.53 -0.69
CA MET A 52 -3.61 5.51 -1.08
C MET A 52 -3.38 4.15 -0.39
N ILE A 53 -2.30 4.00 0.35
CA ILE A 53 -2.05 2.84 1.21
C ILE A 53 -1.62 3.36 2.58
N ARG A 54 -2.17 2.78 3.65
CA ARG A 54 -1.76 3.07 5.02
C ARG A 54 -0.67 2.14 5.49
N ASN A 55 0.11 2.63 6.45
CA ASN A 55 0.99 1.76 7.20
C ASN A 55 0.15 0.86 8.14
N SER A 56 0.64 -0.35 8.38
CA SER A 56 0.06 -1.33 9.30
C SER A 56 -0.38 -0.76 10.64
N LEU A 57 -1.50 -1.25 11.19
CA LEU A 57 -1.91 -1.03 12.58
C LEU A 57 -0.99 -1.72 13.61
N PHE A 58 -0.02 -2.56 13.20
CA PHE A 58 1.08 -2.99 14.08
C PHE A 58 2.07 -1.85 14.40
N PHE A 59 1.96 -0.69 13.75
CA PHE A 59 2.73 0.51 14.07
C PHE A 59 1.98 1.49 14.98
N GLY A 60 1.27 0.94 15.96
CA GLY A 60 0.76 1.68 17.10
C GLY A 60 1.83 1.99 18.15
N THR A 61 2.98 2.57 17.79
CA THR A 61 3.86 3.28 18.74
C THR A 61 4.88 4.12 17.97
N LYS A 62 4.80 5.44 18.15
CA LYS A 62 5.90 6.42 18.05
C LYS A 62 7.18 5.90 17.36
N GLY A 63 7.38 6.14 16.05
CA GLY A 63 8.73 6.00 15.51
C GLY A 63 8.91 5.75 14.01
N LEU A 64 7.89 5.36 13.25
CA LEU A 64 8.05 5.21 11.80
C LEU A 64 7.54 6.45 11.07
N GLN A 65 8.25 7.55 11.30
CA GLN A 65 8.47 8.49 10.21
C GLN A 65 9.09 7.67 9.07
N LEU A 66 8.47 7.74 7.89
CA LEU A 66 9.18 7.40 6.67
C LEU A 66 10.51 8.13 6.71
N LEU A 67 11.61 7.40 6.67
CA LEU A 67 12.90 8.02 6.41
C LEU A 67 12.71 8.83 5.12
N PRO A 68 12.87 10.16 5.14
CA PRO A 68 12.80 10.94 3.93
C PRO A 68 13.92 10.41 3.03
N VAL A 69 13.54 9.75 1.94
CA VAL A 69 14.49 9.40 0.88
C VAL A 69 15.02 10.74 0.39
N LYS A 70 16.24 11.09 0.80
CA LYS A 70 16.93 12.29 0.33
C LYS A 70 17.05 12.17 -1.18
N THR A 71 16.18 12.86 -1.90
CA THR A 71 16.38 13.16 -3.31
C THR A 71 17.64 14.02 -3.38
N LYS A 72 18.64 13.54 -4.13
CA LYS A 72 19.87 14.28 -4.40
C LYS A 72 19.61 15.38 -5.43
#